data_AF-A0A1V6MSE1-F1
#
_entry.id   AF-A0A1V6MSE1-F1
#
_cell.length_a   1.000
_cell.length_b   1.000
_cell.length_c   1.000
_cell.angle_alpha   90.00
_cell.angle_beta   90.00
_cell.angle_gamma   90.00
#
_symmetry.space_group_name_H-M   'P 1'
#
loop_
_entity.id
_entity.type
_entity.pdbx_description
1 polymer ?
#
loop_
_entity_poly.entity_id
_entity_poly.type
_entity_poly.pdbx_seq_one_letter_code
_entity_poly.pdbx_strand_id
1 'polypeptide(L)'
;MVASDNTMSGKTWIGKSRHTFCVNTARHFEAQQRKALENGNSEAAEQYRLWGLGFLHETAEIISGKPKRIVSDTEAARLRAAEDEAKQAAADAEHLAALKKKLGITPRANGSAYRPFRGGLPTLGKDR
;
A
#
# COMPACT_ATOMS: atom_id res chain seq x y z
N MET A 1 33.27 34.62 -11.09
CA MET A 1 33.33 33.51 -10.11
C MET A 1 32.10 32.65 -10.33
N VAL A 2 32.26 31.47 -10.92
CA VAL A 2 31.16 30.52 -11.13
C VAL A 2 30.91 29.83 -9.80
N ALA A 3 29.76 30.08 -9.18
CA ALA A 3 29.32 29.34 -8.02
C ALA A 3 29.18 27.87 -8.42
N SER A 4 29.97 26.97 -7.83
CA SER A 4 29.84 25.54 -8.12
C SER A 4 28.53 25.05 -7.49
N ASP A 5 27.55 24.73 -8.34
CA ASP A 5 26.25 24.13 -7.98
C ASP A 5 26.37 22.68 -7.50
N ASN A 6 27.29 22.40 -6.57
CA ASN A 6 27.54 21.07 -6.02
C ASN A 6 27.13 20.92 -4.55
N THR A 7 26.22 21.76 -4.07
CA THR A 7 25.59 21.59 -2.76
C THR A 7 24.46 20.57 -2.82
N MET A 8 24.81 19.31 -3.07
CA MET A 8 23.93 18.20 -2.70
C MET A 8 23.93 18.09 -1.16
N SER A 9 22.78 18.32 -0.53
CA SER A 9 22.62 18.11 0.92
C SER A 9 22.96 16.66 1.32
N GLY A 10 23.42 16.43 2.55
CA GLY A 10 23.76 15.07 3.04
C GLY A 10 22.63 14.04 2.87
N LYS A 11 21.36 14.47 2.93
CA LYS A 11 20.19 13.61 2.68
C LYS A 11 20.13 13.10 1.23
N THR A 12 20.46 13.95 0.26
CA THR A 12 20.54 13.59 -1.16
C THR A 12 21.71 12.67 -1.49
N TRP A 13 22.84 12.78 -0.77
CA TRP A 13 23.97 11.85 -0.92
C TRP A 13 23.66 10.46 -0.36
N ILE A 14 23.04 10.39 0.83
CA ILE A 14 22.62 9.12 1.44
C ILE A 14 21.57 8.41 0.56
N GLY A 15 20.61 9.16 0.00
CA GLY A 15 19.63 8.63 -0.95
C GLY A 15 20.26 8.07 -2.22
N LYS A 16 21.15 8.83 -2.89
CA LYS A 16 21.84 8.35 -4.11
C LYS A 16 22.79 7.18 -3.83
N SER A 17 23.52 7.21 -2.72
CA SER A 17 24.42 6.11 -2.32
C SER A 17 23.63 4.83 -2.04
N ARG A 18 22.54 4.92 -1.26
CA ARG A 18 21.67 3.78 -0.98
C ARG A 18 20.99 3.25 -2.24
N HIS A 19 20.51 4.12 -3.12
CA HIS A 19 19.96 3.71 -4.41
C HIS A 19 20.98 2.91 -5.23
N THR A 20 22.19 3.44 -5.40
CA THR A 20 23.28 2.75 -6.12
C THR A 20 23.63 1.41 -5.48
N PHE A 21 23.70 1.35 -4.15
CA PHE A 21 23.90 0.10 -3.43
C PHE A 21 22.82 -0.93 -3.73
N CYS A 22 21.54 -0.58 -3.59
CA CYS A 22 20.43 -1.49 -3.84
C CYS A 22 20.40 -1.99 -5.29
N VAL A 23 20.66 -1.13 -6.28
CA VAL A 23 20.74 -1.52 -7.70
C VAL A 23 21.90 -2.48 -7.96
N ASN A 24 23.08 -2.19 -7.40
CA ASN A 24 24.25 -3.06 -7.57
C ASN A 24 24.03 -4.44 -6.93
N THR A 25 23.45 -4.46 -5.73
CA THR A 25 23.12 -5.70 -5.01
C THR A 25 22.05 -6.51 -5.75
N ALA A 26 21.03 -5.87 -6.32
CA ALA A 26 20.04 -6.57 -7.15
C ALA A 26 20.67 -7.24 -8.38
N ARG A 27 21.58 -6.55 -9.08
CA ARG A 27 22.34 -7.12 -10.21
C ARG A 27 23.22 -8.29 -9.80
N HIS A 28 23.81 -8.22 -8.61
CA HIS A 28 24.59 -9.33 -8.06
C HIS A 28 23.73 -10.58 -7.89
N PHE A 29 22.53 -10.45 -7.31
CA PHE A 29 21.61 -11.56 -7.16
C PHE A 29 21.05 -12.08 -8.49
N GLU A 30 20.84 -11.22 -9.48
CA GLU A 30 20.48 -11.65 -10.84
C GLU A 30 21.57 -12.55 -11.45
N ALA A 31 22.85 -12.21 -11.26
CA ALA A 31 23.95 -13.04 -11.72
C ALA A 31 24.01 -14.39 -10.97
N GLN A 32 23.71 -14.41 -9.66
CA GLN A 32 23.64 -15.65 -8.88
C GLN A 32 22.44 -16.51 -9.28
N GLN A 33 21.29 -15.90 -9.57
CA GLN A 33 20.12 -16.58 -10.10
C GLN A 33 20.44 -17.31 -11.41
N ARG A 34 21.11 -16.64 -12.36
CA ARG A 34 21.50 -17.26 -13.63
C ARG A 34 22.40 -18.48 -13.43
N LYS A 35 23.41 -18.37 -12.56
CA LYS A 35 24.28 -19.50 -12.19
C LYS A 35 23.52 -20.65 -11.53
N ALA A 36 22.55 -20.35 -10.67
CA ALA A 36 21.72 -21.37 -10.04
C ALA A 36 20.84 -22.11 -11.05
N LEU A 37 20.28 -21.40 -12.03
CA LEU A 37 19.52 -21.99 -13.14
C LEU A 37 20.41 -22.87 -14.04
N GLU A 38 21.63 -22.41 -14.37
CA GLU A 38 22.61 -23.19 -15.14
C GLU A 38 23.00 -24.49 -14.43
N ASN A 39 23.07 -24.47 -13.09
CA ASN A 39 23.35 -25.64 -12.26
C ASN A 39 22.11 -26.51 -11.99
N GLY A 40 20.94 -26.16 -12.54
CA GLY A 40 19.68 -26.90 -12.33
C GLY A 40 19.07 -26.75 -10.94
N ASN A 41 19.53 -25.80 -10.13
CA ASN A 41 18.99 -25.54 -8.79
C ASN A 41 17.92 -24.43 -8.85
N SER A 42 16.68 -24.84 -9.12
CA SER A 42 15.53 -23.95 -9.24
C SER A 42 15.15 -23.25 -7.94
N GLU A 43 15.32 -23.91 -6.79
CA GLU A 43 14.99 -23.35 -5.48
C GLU A 43 15.94 -22.19 -5.12
N ALA A 44 17.24 -22.38 -5.30
CA ALA A 44 18.22 -21.32 -5.10
C ALA A 44 18.00 -20.16 -6.08
N ALA A 45 17.66 -20.47 -7.34
CA ALA A 45 17.35 -19.44 -8.34
C ALA A 45 16.15 -18.57 -7.90
N GLU A 46 15.10 -19.17 -7.37
CA GLU A 46 13.93 -18.40 -6.89
C GLU A 46 14.26 -17.58 -5.65
N GLN A 47 15.08 -18.09 -4.72
CA GLN A 47 15.56 -17.31 -3.58
C GLN A 47 16.36 -16.08 -4.02
N TYR A 48 17.30 -16.23 -4.95
CA TYR A 48 18.06 -15.10 -5.49
C TYR A 48 17.17 -14.09 -6.22
N ARG A 49 16.15 -14.58 -6.94
CA ARG A 49 15.14 -13.71 -7.59
C ARG A 49 14.41 -12.85 -6.56
N LEU A 50 13.92 -13.46 -5.48
CA LEU A 50 13.20 -12.77 -4.41
C LEU A 50 14.09 -11.76 -3.69
N TRP A 51 15.35 -12.09 -3.41
CA TRP A 51 16.29 -11.16 -2.81
C TRP A 51 16.57 -9.96 -3.72
N GLY A 52 16.82 -10.19 -5.01
CA GLY A 52 17.01 -9.12 -5.98
C GLY A 52 15.80 -8.18 -6.07
N LEU A 53 14.58 -8.73 -6.10
CA LEU A 53 13.34 -7.96 -6.09
C LEU A 53 13.18 -7.14 -4.80
N GLY A 54 13.57 -7.68 -3.64
CA GLY A 54 13.54 -6.97 -2.36
C GLY A 54 14.37 -5.68 -2.39
N PHE A 55 15.61 -5.75 -2.90
CA PHE A 55 16.47 -4.57 -3.03
C PHE A 55 15.94 -3.55 -4.05
N LEU A 56 15.36 -4.01 -5.17
CA LEU A 56 14.72 -3.12 -6.14
C LEU A 56 13.47 -2.45 -5.56
N HIS A 57 12.71 -3.13 -4.71
CA HIS A 57 11.56 -2.51 -4.06
C HIS A 57 11.99 -1.37 -3.12
N GLU A 58 13.14 -1.49 -2.46
CA GLU A 58 13.67 -0.39 -1.64
C GLU A 58 13.97 0.87 -2.46
N THR A 59 14.33 0.76 -3.74
CA THR A 59 14.65 1.94 -4.57
C THR A 59 13.42 2.77 -4.95
N ALA A 60 12.25 2.14 -5.06
CA ALA A 60 10.99 2.82 -5.36
C ALA A 60 10.63 3.87 -4.30
N GLU A 61 10.90 3.58 -3.03
CA GLU A 61 10.63 4.50 -1.93
C GLU A 61 11.67 5.62 -1.82
N ILE A 62 12.91 5.37 -2.26
CA ILE A 62 14.01 6.36 -2.20
C ILE A 62 13.74 7.55 -3.14
N ILE A 63 13.18 7.32 -4.33
CA ILE A 63 12.85 8.39 -5.29
C ILE A 63 11.74 9.30 -4.74
N SER A 64 10.83 8.76 -3.93
CA SER A 64 9.72 9.54 -3.34
C SER A 64 10.16 10.53 -2.24
N GLY A 65 11.43 10.47 -1.81
CA GLY A 65 11.99 11.35 -0.77
C GLY A 65 11.37 11.17 0.62
N LYS A 66 10.43 10.23 0.77
CA LYS A 66 9.82 9.92 2.07
C LYS A 66 10.84 9.16 2.90
N PRO A 67 11.29 9.70 4.05
CA PRO A 67 12.14 8.95 4.95
C PRO A 67 11.37 7.71 5.38
N LYS A 68 11.92 6.54 5.10
CA LYS A 68 11.37 5.27 5.60
C LYS A 68 11.48 5.33 7.12
N ARG A 69 10.34 5.53 7.79
CA ARG A 69 10.28 5.54 9.25
C ARG A 69 10.75 4.17 9.71
N ILE A 70 11.85 4.10 10.45
CA ILE A 70 12.26 2.86 11.10
C ILE A 70 11.27 2.64 12.22
N VAL A 71 10.52 1.55 12.14
CA VAL A 71 9.45 1.21 13.06
C VAL A 71 9.87 -0.03 13.85
N SER A 72 9.51 -0.11 15.13
CA SER A 72 9.79 -1.33 15.92
C SER A 72 9.01 -2.51 15.37
N ASP A 73 9.50 -3.74 15.61
CA ASP A 73 8.85 -4.96 15.14
C ASP A 73 7.38 -5.07 15.56
N THR A 74 7.07 -4.57 16.77
CA THR A 74 5.72 -4.51 17.32
C THR A 74 4.79 -3.56 16.56
N GLU A 75 5.30 -2.40 16.14
CA GLU A 75 4.53 -1.43 15.37
C GLU A 75 4.43 -1.86 13.90
N ALA A 76 5.47 -2.48 13.35
CA ALA A 76 5.43 -3.10 12.02
C ALA A 76 4.38 -4.22 11.94
N ALA A 77 4.27 -5.07 12.98
CA ALA A 77 3.25 -6.11 13.04
C ALA A 77 1.83 -5.51 13.05
N ARG A 78 1.59 -4.45 13.80
CA ARG A 78 0.30 -3.74 13.80
C ARG A 78 -0.03 -3.13 12.44
N LEU A 79 0.96 -2.51 11.78
CA LEU A 79 0.76 -1.91 10.46
C LEU A 79 0.42 -2.97 9.42
N ARG A 80 1.07 -4.14 9.44
CA ARG A 80 0.70 -5.26 8.54
C ARG A 80 -0.72 -5.76 8.79
N ALA A 81 -1.11 -5.92 10.06
CA ALA A 81 -2.48 -6.33 10.40
C ALA A 81 -3.52 -5.32 9.88
N ALA A 82 -3.26 -4.01 10.03
CA ALA A 82 -4.14 -2.96 9.51
C ALA A 82 -4.20 -2.94 7.98
N GLU A 83 -3.08 -3.21 7.29
CA GLU A 83 -3.06 -3.35 5.83
C GLU A 83 -3.84 -4.57 5.35
N ASP A 84 -3.74 -5.70 6.06
CA ASP A 84 -4.47 -6.92 5.72
C ASP A 84 -5.99 -6.75 5.94
N GLU A 85 -6.39 -6.09 7.03
CA GLU A 85 -7.79 -5.70 7.25
C GLU A 85 -8.31 -4.77 6.14
N ALA A 86 -7.51 -3.80 5.69
CA ALA A 86 -7.88 -2.91 4.61
C ALA A 86 -8.05 -3.65 3.27
N LYS A 87 -7.16 -4.61 2.96
CA LYS A 87 -7.29 -5.48 1.78
C LYS A 87 -8.53 -6.35 1.85
N GLN A 88 -8.82 -6.92 3.01
CA GLN A 88 -10.01 -7.74 3.21
C GLN A 88 -11.29 -6.91 3.02
N ALA A 89 -11.33 -5.70 3.58
CA ALA A 89 -12.46 -4.78 3.40
C ALA A 89 -12.66 -4.37 1.94
N ALA A 90 -11.58 -4.18 1.17
CA ALA A 90 -11.65 -3.90 -0.26
C ALA A 90 -12.20 -5.10 -1.05
N ALA A 91 -11.72 -6.32 -0.76
CA ALA A 91 -12.22 -7.54 -1.37
C ALA A 91 -13.71 -7.78 -1.08
N ASP A 92 -14.14 -7.55 0.17
CA ASP A 92 -15.53 -7.67 0.57
C ASP A 92 -16.42 -6.61 -0.12
N ALA A 93 -15.92 -5.38 -0.28
CA ALA A 93 -16.63 -4.33 -1.01
C ALA A 93 -16.80 -4.67 -2.50
N GLU A 94 -15.77 -5.22 -3.15
CA GLU A 94 -15.86 -5.70 -4.53
C GLU A 94 -16.83 -6.87 -4.67
N HIS A 95 -16.80 -7.83 -3.73
CA HIS A 95 -17.72 -8.96 -3.71
C HIS A 95 -19.17 -8.52 -3.53
N LEU A 96 -19.43 -7.57 -2.62
CA LEU A 96 -20.75 -6.97 -2.43
C LEU A 96 -21.22 -6.20 -3.67
N ALA A 97 -20.33 -5.48 -4.36
CA ALA A 97 -20.67 -4.80 -5.61
C ALA A 97 -21.04 -5.81 -6.71
N ALA A 98 -20.31 -6.92 -6.82
CA ALA A 98 -20.61 -8.00 -7.76
C ALA A 98 -21.96 -8.67 -7.46
N LEU A 99 -22.26 -8.93 -6.19
CA LEU A 99 -23.55 -9.48 -5.76
C LEU A 99 -24.72 -8.52 -6.03
N LYS A 100 -24.57 -7.23 -5.73
CA LYS A 100 -25.58 -6.21 -6.05
C LYS A 100 -25.88 -6.15 -7.54
N LYS A 101 -24.84 -6.26 -8.38
CA LYS A 101 -24.98 -6.32 -9.84
C LYS A 101 -25.73 -7.58 -10.29
N LYS A 102 -25.41 -8.76 -9.74
CA LYS A 102 -26.10 -10.03 -10.05
C LYS A 102 -27.56 -10.01 -9.63
N LEU A 103 -27.87 -9.42 -8.47
CA LEU A 103 -29.22 -9.32 -7.92
C LEU A 103 -30.05 -8.18 -8.56
N GLY A 104 -29.49 -7.44 -9.52
CA GLY A 104 -30.17 -6.32 -10.18
C GLY A 104 -30.50 -5.16 -9.23
N ILE A 105 -29.84 -5.09 -8.07
CA ILE A 105 -30.06 -4.04 -7.07
C ILE A 105 -29.40 -2.76 -7.60
N THR A 106 -30.21 -1.90 -8.19
CA THR A 106 -29.77 -0.54 -8.51
C THR A 106 -29.52 0.23 -7.20
N PRO A 107 -28.41 0.96 -7.08
CA PRO A 107 -28.22 1.83 -5.93
C PRO A 107 -29.40 2.81 -5.88
N ARG A 108 -30.18 2.79 -4.80
CA ARG A 108 -31.27 3.75 -4.59
C ARG A 108 -30.68 5.15 -4.68
N ALA A 109 -31.04 5.89 -5.73
CA ALA A 109 -30.58 7.27 -5.93
C ALA A 109 -31.04 8.24 -4.81
N ASN A 110 -32.03 7.85 -3.99
CA ASN A 110 -32.59 8.70 -2.95
C ASN A 110 -32.45 8.05 -1.57
N GLY A 111 -31.43 8.49 -0.81
CA GLY A 111 -31.33 8.26 0.63
C GLY A 111 -32.33 9.13 1.41
N SER A 112 -33.63 8.88 1.28
CA SER A 112 -34.65 9.58 2.07
C SER A 112 -35.98 8.82 2.05
N ALA A 113 -36.10 7.80 2.90
CA ALA A 113 -37.41 7.24 3.28
C ALA A 113 -37.76 7.54 4.75
N TYR A 114 -37.10 8.53 5.36
CA TYR A 114 -37.51 9.07 6.65
C TYR A 114 -37.75 10.57 6.50
N ARG A 115 -38.99 10.95 6.21
CA ARG A 115 -39.46 12.32 6.42
C ARG A 115 -39.81 12.43 7.90
N PRO A 116 -39.10 13.23 8.72
CA PRO A 116 -39.58 13.51 10.06
C PRO A 116 -40.97 14.16 9.95
N PHE A 117 -41.90 13.63 10.73
CA PHE A 117 -43.28 14.09 10.79
C PHE A 117 -43.29 15.59 11.16
N ARG A 118 -43.79 16.45 10.24
CA ARG A 118 -43.93 17.91 10.45
C ARG A 118 -45.31 18.31 10.98
N GLY A 119 -46.09 17.37 11.47
CA GLY A 119 -47.30 17.66 12.24
C GLY A 119 -46.93 17.67 13.71
N GLY A 120 -47.27 18.74 14.44
CA GLY A 120 -47.19 18.71 15.89
C GLY A 120 -47.90 17.47 16.45
N LEU A 121 -47.35 16.89 17.51
CA LEU A 121 -48.01 15.82 18.27
C LEU A 121 -49.47 16.25 18.52
N PRO A 122 -50.49 15.44 18.16
CA PRO A 122 -51.84 15.69 18.64
C PRO A 122 -51.79 15.52 20.15
N THR A 123 -51.78 16.64 20.89
CA THR A 123 -51.95 16.61 22.33
C THR A 123 -53.35 16.05 22.57
N LEU A 124 -53.41 14.79 23.02
CA LEU A 124 -54.64 14.15 23.51
C LEU A 124 -55.30 15.09 24.52
N GLY A 125 -56.61 15.27 24.32
CA GLY A 125 -57.44 16.30 24.90
C GLY A 125 -57.22 16.56 26.40
N LYS A 126 -57.18 17.86 26.72
CA LYS A 126 -57.63 18.37 28.01
C LYS A 126 -58.93 19.12 27.74
N ASP A 127 -60.00 18.37 27.58
CA ASP A 127 -61.34 18.97 27.62
C ASP A 127 -61.61 19.39 29.07
N ARG A 128 -61.98 20.66 29.21
CA ARG A 128 -62.54 21.28 30.41
C ARG A 128 -64.04 20.99 30.46
#